data_AF-A0A2R6LH33-F1
#
_entry.id   AF-A0A2R6LH33-F1
#
_cell.length_a   1.000
_cell.length_b   1.000
_cell.length_c   1.000
_cell.angle_alpha   90.00
_cell.angle_beta   90.00
_cell.angle_gamma   90.00
#
_symmetry.space_group_name_H-M   'P 1'
#
loop_
_entity.id
_entity.type
_entity.pdbx_description
1 polymer ?
#
loop_
_entity_poly.entity_id
_entity_poly.type
_entity_poly.pdbx_seq_one_letter_code
_entity_poly.pdbx_strand_id
1 'polypeptide(L)' 'MAREVRHEATEPAAFDADDLGDDGKLFVCRCGLSEQGALCDGSHRRTHGEDDDEVYRYDPDGTSDERRRVEAVELADE' A
#
# COMPACT_ATOMS: atom_id res chain seq x y z
N MET A 1 -7.92 -16.70 -10.72
CA MET A 1 -8.33 -15.52 -11.53
C MET A 1 -7.67 -14.31 -10.92
N ALA A 2 -7.11 -13.42 -11.73
CA ALA A 2 -6.54 -12.15 -11.28
C ALA A 2 -7.64 -11.07 -11.27
N ARG A 3 -7.43 -10.02 -10.48
CA ARG A 3 -8.30 -8.83 -10.40
C ARG A 3 -7.44 -7.60 -10.20
N GLU A 4 -7.88 -6.47 -10.73
CA GLU A 4 -7.29 -5.18 -10.36
C GLU A 4 -7.88 -4.68 -9.04
N VAL A 5 -7.02 -4.20 -8.14
CA VAL A 5 -7.40 -3.68 -6.82
C VAL A 5 -6.64 -2.39 -6.59
N ARG A 6 -7.36 -1.32 -6.22
CA ARG A 6 -6.77 -0.04 -5.85
C ARG A 6 -6.55 0.03 -4.35
N HIS A 7 -5.39 0.54 -3.95
CA HIS A 7 -5.05 0.85 -2.56
C HIS A 7 -4.97 2.36 -2.42
N GLU A 8 -5.71 2.93 -1.47
CA GLU A 8 -5.76 4.39 -1.23
C GLU A 8 -5.12 4.77 0.11
N ALA A 9 -4.95 3.82 1.03
CA ALA A 9 -4.37 4.09 2.34
C ALA A 9 -2.85 4.22 2.23
N THR A 10 -2.31 5.35 2.67
CA THR A 10 -0.86 5.59 2.71
C THR A 10 -0.19 5.17 4.01
N GLU A 11 -0.98 4.77 5.01
CA GLU A 11 -0.52 4.39 6.35
C GLU A 11 -1.10 3.04 6.82
N PRO A 12 -0.36 2.30 7.66
CA PRO A 12 -0.88 1.09 8.28
C PRO A 12 -2.03 1.40 9.24
N ALA A 13 -2.91 0.43 9.46
CA ALA A 13 -3.79 0.46 10.63
C ALA A 13 -2.96 0.09 11.86
N ALA A 14 -2.94 0.98 12.85
CA ALA A 14 -2.30 0.73 14.14
C ALA A 14 -3.33 0.15 15.11
N PHE A 15 -2.96 -0.94 15.76
CA PHE A 15 -3.68 -1.56 16.86
C PHE A 15 -2.80 -1.52 18.09
N ASP A 16 -3.34 -1.09 19.21
CA ASP A 16 -2.61 -0.87 20.45
C ASP A 16 -3.22 -1.61 21.64
N ALA A 17 -2.93 -1.16 22.87
CA ALA A 17 -3.37 -1.82 24.09
C ALA A 17 -4.90 -1.82 24.25
N ASP A 18 -5.60 -0.83 23.66
CA ASP A 18 -7.07 -0.80 23.69
C ASP A 18 -7.67 -1.90 22.77
N ASP A 19 -6.96 -2.26 21.70
CA ASP A 19 -7.38 -3.30 20.76
C ASP A 19 -6.91 -4.71 21.15
N LEU A 20 -5.71 -4.83 21.72
CA LEU A 20 -4.97 -6.09 21.88
C LEU A 20 -4.62 -6.44 23.34
N GLY A 21 -4.91 -5.57 24.31
CA GLY A 21 -4.51 -5.78 25.70
C GLY A 21 -2.98 -5.75 25.89
N ASP A 22 -2.43 -6.75 26.58
CA ASP A 22 -0.99 -6.81 26.91
C ASP A 22 -0.09 -7.37 25.78
N ASP A 23 -0.65 -7.68 24.61
CA ASP A 23 0.06 -8.26 23.46
C ASP A 23 0.91 -7.23 22.66
N GLY A 24 0.94 -5.97 23.10
CA GLY A 24 1.78 -4.92 22.51
C GLY A 24 1.08 -4.15 21.40
N LYS A 25 1.77 -3.95 20.26
CA LYS A 25 1.26 -3.19 19.11
C LYS A 25 1.33 -4.03 17.84
N LEU A 26 0.30 -3.91 17.00
CA LEU A 26 0.27 -4.51 15.67
C LEU A 26 0.02 -3.43 14.63
N PHE A 27 0.78 -3.49 13.53
CA PHE A 27 0.60 -2.59 12.40
C PHE A 27 0.24 -3.41 11.17
N VAL A 28 -1.01 -3.29 10.72
CA VAL A 28 -1.52 -3.99 9.55
C VAL A 28 -1.32 -3.12 8.31
N CYS A 29 -0.65 -3.66 7.29
CA CYS A 29 -0.40 -2.98 6.04
C CYS A 29 -1.71 -2.70 5.31
N ARG A 30 -1.88 -1.45 4.86
CA ARG A 30 -3.00 -1.05 3.99
C ARG A 30 -2.55 -0.40 2.67
N CYS A 31 -1.28 0.00 2.58
CA CYS A 31 -0.71 0.60 1.37
C CYS A 31 -0.44 -0.38 0.24
N GLY A 32 -0.41 -1.70 0.53
CA GLY A 32 -0.18 -2.72 -0.49
C GLY A 32 1.29 -2.88 -0.93
N LEU A 33 2.23 -2.12 -0.35
CA LEU A 33 3.65 -2.16 -0.72
C LEU A 33 4.53 -3.04 0.18
N SER A 34 3.94 -3.73 1.17
CA SER A 34 4.74 -4.55 2.08
C SER A 34 5.19 -5.86 1.42
N GLU A 35 6.46 -6.20 1.64
CA GLU A 35 7.06 -7.49 1.28
C GLU A 35 6.71 -8.58 2.31
N GLN A 36 6.17 -8.20 3.47
CA GLN A 36 5.64 -9.09 4.51
C GLN A 36 4.12 -9.30 4.39
N GLY A 37 3.52 -8.91 3.27
CA GLY A 37 2.11 -9.10 2.98
C GLY A 37 1.21 -8.21 3.86
N ALA A 38 0.43 -8.83 4.74
CA ALA A 38 -0.55 -8.12 5.57
C ALA A 38 0.07 -7.30 6.71
N LEU A 39 1.34 -7.54 7.04
CA LEU A 39 2.03 -6.85 8.14
C LEU A 39 2.80 -5.65 7.62
N CYS A 40 2.81 -4.55 8.36
CA CYS A 40 3.59 -3.38 7.97
C CYS A 40 5.08 -3.57 8.26
N ASP A 41 5.90 -3.52 7.22
CA ASP A 41 7.38 -3.50 7.27
C ASP A 41 7.96 -2.08 7.14
N GLY A 42 7.10 -1.09 6.95
CA GLY A 42 7.48 0.31 6.75
C GLY A 42 7.67 0.73 5.29
N SER A 43 7.41 -0.16 4.32
CA SER A 43 7.41 0.18 2.89
C SER A 43 6.40 1.27 2.53
N HIS A 44 5.39 1.51 3.37
CA HIS A 44 4.45 2.63 3.23
C HIS A 44 5.16 3.99 3.13
N ARG A 45 6.38 4.16 3.66
CA ARG A 45 7.12 5.43 3.52
C ARG A 45 7.37 5.83 2.06
N ARG A 46 7.29 4.89 1.12
CA ARG A 46 7.37 5.16 -0.32
C ARG A 46 6.16 5.92 -0.88
N THR A 47 5.03 5.93 -0.18
CA THR A 47 3.83 6.73 -0.53
C THR A 47 3.93 8.18 -0.06
N HIS A 48 4.95 8.52 0.73
CA HIS A 48 5.11 9.89 1.20
C HIS A 48 5.33 10.86 0.04
N GLY A 49 4.58 11.97 0.05
CA GLY A 49 4.61 12.98 -1.00
C GLY A 49 3.98 12.54 -2.31
N GLU A 50 3.14 11.50 -2.30
CA GLU A 50 2.10 11.33 -3.33
C GLU A 50 1.18 12.56 -3.32
N ASP A 51 0.64 12.87 -4.49
CA ASP A 51 -0.38 13.91 -4.67
C ASP A 51 -1.77 13.25 -4.62
N ASP A 52 -2.72 13.87 -3.91
CA ASP A 52 -4.05 13.31 -3.66
C ASP A 52 -4.88 13.13 -4.95
N ASP A 53 -4.58 13.91 -5.99
CA ASP A 53 -5.28 13.85 -7.29
C ASP A 53 -4.60 12.87 -8.28
N GLU A 54 -3.58 12.14 -7.84
CA GLU A 54 -2.74 11.31 -8.68
C GLU A 54 -2.76 9.83 -8.31
N VAL A 55 -2.65 8.97 -9.33
CA VAL A 55 -2.53 7.52 -9.14
C VAL A 55 -1.12 7.08 -9.50
N TYR A 56 -0.51 6.30 -8.62
CA TYR A 56 0.85 5.80 -8.82
C TYR A 56 0.87 4.27 -8.92
N ARG A 57 1.78 3.77 -9.75
CA ARG A 57 2.16 2.36 -9.81
C ARG A 57 3.60 2.20 -9.31
N TYR A 58 3.78 1.21 -8.45
CA TYR A 58 5.06 0.79 -7.91
C TYR A 58 5.56 -0.46 -8.65
N ASP A 59 6.89 -0.55 -8.85
CA ASP A 59 7.50 -1.72 -9.49
C ASP A 59 7.54 -2.89 -8.48
N PRO A 60 6.89 -4.03 -8.77
CA PRO A 60 6.76 -5.14 -7.81
C PRO A 60 8.09 -5.88 -7.57
N ASP A 61 9.04 -5.78 -8.51
CA ASP A 61 10.32 -6.47 -8.44
C ASP A 61 11.38 -5.68 -7.64
N GLY A 62 11.04 -4.47 -7.17
CA GLY A 62 11.94 -3.63 -6.36
C GLY A 62 13.24 -3.22 -7.08
N THR A 63 13.34 -3.45 -8.38
CA THR A 63 14.50 -3.14 -9.23
C THR A 63 14.69 -1.64 -9.45
N SER A 64 13.68 -0.85 -9.13
CA SER A 64 13.78 0.60 -9.01
C SER A 64 12.89 1.11 -7.86
N ASP A 65 13.42 2.02 -7.04
CA ASP A 65 12.65 2.78 -6.04
C ASP A 65 11.70 3.83 -6.67
N GLU A 66 11.61 3.86 -8.00
CA GLU A 66 10.83 4.86 -8.73
C GLU A 66 9.34 4.48 -8.82
N ARG A 67 8.48 5.31 -8.22
CA ARG A 67 7.03 5.31 -8.50
C ARG A 67 6.75 5.97 -9.85
N ARG A 68 5.77 5.46 -10.60
CA ARG A 68 5.32 6.03 -11.88
C ARG A 68 3.88 6.51 -11.77
N ARG A 69 3.60 7.73 -12.23
CA ARG A 69 2.23 8.24 -12.40
C ARG A 69 1.52 7.45 -13.47
N VAL A 70 0.28 7.06 -13.20
CA VAL A 70 -0.59 6.35 -14.13
C VAL A 70 -1.42 7.39 -14.88
N GLU A 71 -1.25 7.47 -16.21
CA GLU A 71 -2.05 8.39 -17.05
C GLU A 71 -3.44 7.82 -17.37
N ALA A 72 -3.53 6.51 -17.60
CA ALA A 72 -4.79 5.82 -17.86
C ALA A 72 -4.69 4.33 -17.48
N VAL A 73 -5.81 3.75 -17.09
CA VAL A 73 -6.02 2.30 -16.97
C VAL A 73 -7.17 1.94 -17.92
N GLU A 74 -6.87 1.16 -18.95
CA GLU A 74 -7.85 0.76 -19.96
C GLU A 74 -8.40 -0.63 -19.64
N LEU A 75 -9.70 -0.70 -19.40
CA LEU A 75 -10.42 -1.95 -19.19
C LEU A 75 -11.04 -2.40 -20.52
N ALA A 76 -11.08 -3.70 -20.76
CA ALA A 76 -11.78 -4.23 -21.92
C ALA A 76 -13.28 -3.91 -21.84
N ASP A 77 -13.88 -3.61 -23.00
CA ASP A 77 -15.33 -3.63 -23.14
C ASP A 77 -15.86 -5.04 -22.84
N GLU A 78 -17.05 -5.10 -22.22
CA GLU A 78 -17.71 -6.33 -21.73
C GLU A 78 -17.88 -7.42 -22.80
#